data_AF-A0A1B7V2B4-F1
#
_entry.id   AF-A0A1B7V2B4-F1
#
_cell.length_a   1.000
_cell.length_b   1.000
_cell.length_c   1.000
_cell.angle_alpha   90.00
_cell.angle_beta   90.00
_cell.angle_gamma   90.00
#
_symmetry.space_group_name_H-M   'P 1'
#
loop_
_entity.id
_entity.type
_entity.pdbx_description
1 polymer ?
#
loop_
_entity_poly.entity_id
_entity_poly.type
_entity_poly.pdbx_seq_one_letter_code
_entity_poly.pdbx_strand_id
1 'polypeptide(L)'
;METITQILADITNRNPEEIQPYLNIILTQLVEPQQERPVGENATPEKRIAEFQAWVESHRNLNLPNLSDEAISRESIYGDRG
;
A
#
# COMPACT_ATOMS: atom_id res chain seq x y z
N MET A 1 -16.02 7.55 -13.46
CA MET A 1 -16.00 6.09 -13.68
C MET A 1 -16.56 5.73 -15.04
N GLU A 2 -17.74 6.25 -15.39
CA GLU A 2 -18.39 6.05 -16.70
C GLU A 2 -17.48 6.35 -17.91
N THR A 3 -16.70 7.44 -17.86
CA THR A 3 -15.73 7.79 -18.91
C THR A 3 -14.60 6.76 -19.10
N ILE A 4 -14.10 6.18 -18.00
CA ILE A 4 -13.02 5.17 -18.05
C ILE A 4 -13.57 3.86 -18.63
N THR A 5 -14.78 3.47 -18.22
CA THR A 5 -15.46 2.29 -18.77
C THR A 5 -15.72 2.45 -20.26
N GLN A 6 -16.14 3.64 -20.71
CA GLN A 6 -16.41 3.91 -22.13
C GLN A 6 -15.15 3.86 -22.99
N ILE A 7 -14.05 4.48 -22.54
CA ILE A 7 -12.77 4.45 -23.26
C ILE A 7 -12.25 3.00 -23.39
N LEU A 8 -12.36 2.21 -22.32
CA LEU A 8 -11.93 0.81 -22.34
C LEU A 8 -12.82 -0.06 -23.24
N ALA A 9 -14.13 0.19 -23.23
CA ALA A 9 -15.08 -0.45 -24.15
C ALA A 9 -14.71 -0.18 -25.61
N ASP A 10 -14.39 1.07 -25.94
CA ASP A 10 -14.00 1.48 -27.29
C ASP A 10 -12.66 0.86 -27.72
N ILE A 11 -11.66 0.83 -26.84
CA ILE A 11 -10.34 0.23 -27.12
C ILE A 11 -10.44 -1.29 -27.32
N THR A 12 -11.26 -1.96 -26.51
CA THR A 12 -11.38 -3.43 -26.52
C THR A 12 -12.46 -3.94 -27.46
N ASN A 13 -13.24 -3.03 -28.07
CA ASN A 13 -14.39 -3.32 -28.92
C ASN A 13 -15.43 -4.22 -28.22
N ARG A 14 -15.74 -3.90 -26.95
CA ARG A 14 -16.68 -4.63 -26.07
C ARG A 14 -17.74 -3.69 -25.50
N ASN A 15 -18.83 -4.24 -24.97
CA ASN A 15 -19.87 -3.41 -24.37
C ASN A 15 -19.40 -2.87 -22.99
N PRO A 16 -19.74 -1.63 -22.58
CA PRO A 16 -19.36 -1.08 -21.29
C PRO A 16 -19.81 -1.94 -20.09
N GLU A 17 -20.97 -2.59 -20.22
CA GLU A 17 -21.52 -3.51 -19.21
C GLU A 17 -20.64 -4.77 -19.03
N GLU A 18 -19.98 -5.22 -20.09
CA GLU A 18 -19.06 -6.35 -20.05
C GLU A 18 -17.71 -5.94 -19.45
N ILE A 19 -17.32 -4.67 -19.57
CA ILE A 19 -16.05 -4.12 -19.07
C ILE A 19 -16.11 -3.81 -17.57
N GLN A 20 -17.25 -3.34 -17.09
CA GLN A 20 -17.50 -2.99 -15.68
C GLN A 20 -16.95 -4.02 -14.66
N PRO A 21 -17.26 -5.32 -14.76
CA PRO A 21 -16.76 -6.30 -13.78
C PRO A 21 -15.24 -6.43 -13.79
N TYR A 22 -14.59 -6.40 -14.96
CA TYR A 22 -13.13 -6.49 -15.07
C TYR A 22 -12.44 -5.24 -14.51
N LEU A 23 -12.98 -4.06 -14.83
CA LEU A 23 -12.48 -2.80 -14.28
C LEU A 23 -12.60 -2.78 -12.75
N ASN A 24 -13.72 -3.28 -12.21
CA ASN A 24 -13.92 -3.34 -10.77
C ASN A 24 -12.92 -4.28 -10.07
N ILE A 25 -12.61 -5.43 -10.68
CA ILE A 25 -11.58 -6.36 -10.16
C ILE A 25 -10.20 -5.68 -10.14
N ILE A 26 -9.80 -5.04 -11.25
CA ILE A 26 -8.50 -4.39 -11.35
C ILE A 26 -8.39 -3.24 -10.35
N LEU A 27 -9.44 -2.41 -10.24
CA LEU A 27 -9.46 -1.33 -9.25
C LEU A 27 -9.44 -1.86 -7.82
N THR A 28 -10.15 -2.94 -7.53
CA THR A 28 -10.09 -3.58 -6.22
C THR A 28 -8.66 -4.04 -5.89
N GLN A 29 -7.96 -4.65 -6.85
CA GLN A 29 -6.57 -5.08 -6.68
C GLN A 29 -5.56 -3.93 -6.57
N LEU A 30 -5.87 -2.76 -7.14
CA LEU A 30 -5.03 -1.56 -7.08
C LEU A 30 -5.29 -0.70 -5.84
N VAL A 31 -6.53 -0.71 -5.33
CA VAL A 31 -6.99 0.09 -4.19
C VAL A 31 -6.89 -0.68 -2.88
N GLU A 32 -7.03 -2.01 -2.89
CA GLU A 32 -6.50 -2.80 -1.80
C GLU A 32 -5.03 -2.40 -1.69
N PRO A 33 -4.60 -1.81 -0.56
CA PRO A 33 -3.16 -1.66 -0.34
C PRO A 33 -2.63 -3.06 -0.63
N GLN A 34 -1.61 -3.16 -1.49
CA GLN A 34 -0.74 -4.32 -1.41
C GLN A 34 -0.33 -4.33 0.04
N GLN A 35 -1.07 -5.09 0.86
CA GLN A 35 -0.80 -5.23 2.26
C GLN A 35 0.51 -5.97 2.18
N GLU A 36 1.61 -5.21 2.19
CA GLU A 36 2.94 -5.72 2.48
C GLU A 36 2.67 -6.55 3.72
N ARG A 37 2.58 -7.87 3.53
CA ARG A 37 2.10 -8.74 4.60
C ARG A 37 3.07 -8.47 5.72
N PRO A 38 2.60 -8.01 6.89
CA PRO A 38 3.51 -7.70 7.97
C PRO A 38 4.40 -8.90 8.17
N VAL A 39 5.70 -8.65 8.30
CA VAL A 39 6.70 -9.69 8.50
C VAL A 39 6.17 -10.55 9.65
N GLY A 40 5.75 -11.78 9.33
CA GLY A 40 5.02 -12.60 10.29
C GLY A 40 5.85 -12.76 11.56
N GLU A 41 5.19 -12.91 12.71
CA GLU A 41 5.85 -13.07 14.00
C GLU A 41 6.90 -14.21 14.00
N ASN A 42 6.74 -15.19 13.10
CA ASN A 42 7.63 -16.34 12.93
C ASN A 42 8.75 -16.17 11.88
N ALA A 43 8.93 -14.97 11.29
CA ALA A 43 10.03 -14.75 10.36
C ALA A 43 11.39 -14.79 11.07
N THR A 44 12.41 -15.33 10.40
CA THR A 44 13.76 -15.33 10.94
C THR A 44 14.30 -13.90 11.07
N PRO A 45 15.26 -13.65 11.98
CA PRO A 45 15.88 -12.34 12.13
C PRO A 45 16.43 -11.78 10.80
N GLU A 46 17.06 -12.62 9.99
CA GLU A 46 17.66 -12.22 8.71
C GLU A 46 16.60 -11.76 7.72
N LYS A 47 15.46 -12.47 7.67
CA LYS A 47 14.33 -12.10 6.81
C LYS A 47 13.73 -10.76 7.25
N ARG A 48 13.58 -10.54 8.56
CA ARG A 48 13.11 -9.26 9.11
C ARG A 48 14.05 -8.10 8.74
N ILE A 49 15.36 -8.31 8.85
CA ILE A 49 16.36 -7.29 8.48
C ILE A 49 16.26 -6.97 6.99
N ALA A 50 16.19 -7.99 6.13
CA ALA A 50 16.11 -7.81 4.68
C ALA A 50 14.84 -7.05 4.26
N GLU A 51 13.68 -7.42 4.81
CA GLU A 51 12.40 -6.74 4.52
C GLU A 51 12.39 -5.30 5.03
N PHE A 52 12.94 -5.05 6.24
CA PHE A 52 13.09 -3.69 6.75
C PHE A 52 13.99 -2.82 5.87
N GLN A 53 15.12 -3.37 5.41
CA GLN A 53 16.02 -2.65 4.50
C GLN A 53 15.36 -2.33 3.16
N ALA A 54 14.61 -3.28 2.59
CA ALA A 54 13.85 -3.06 1.36
C ALA A 54 12.81 -1.95 1.52
N TRP A 55 12.10 -1.93 2.66
CA TRP A 55 11.14 -0.87 2.99
C TRP A 55 11.81 0.50 3.13
N VAL A 56 12.95 0.59 3.81
CA VAL A 56 13.71 1.85 3.92
C VAL A 56 14.13 2.35 2.54
N GLU A 57 14.61 1.46 1.67
CA GLU A 57 15.07 1.83 0.34
C GLU A 57 13.92 2.29 -0.58
N SER A 58 12.75 1.65 -0.51
CA SER A 58 11.58 2.06 -1.29
C SER A 58 11.07 3.46 -0.92
N HIS A 59 11.37 3.94 0.30
CA HIS A 59 10.97 5.25 0.81
C HIS A 59 12.10 6.29 0.81
N ARG A 60 13.34 5.92 0.47
CA ARG A 60 14.53 6.80 0.56
C ARG A 60 14.39 8.12 -0.21
N ASN A 61 13.76 8.08 -1.37
CA ASN A 61 13.62 9.23 -2.26
C ASN A 61 12.27 9.94 -2.11
N LEU A 62 11.42 9.49 -1.19
CA LEU A 62 10.18 10.16 -0.87
C LEU A 62 10.49 11.37 0.02
N ASN A 63 9.96 12.53 -0.34
CA ASN A 63 10.08 13.75 0.46
C ASN A 63 9.11 13.70 1.65
N LEU A 64 9.33 12.75 2.55
CA LEU A 64 8.51 12.56 3.75
C LEU A 64 8.90 13.60 4.81
N PRO A 65 7.93 14.10 5.58
CA PRO A 65 8.23 15.00 6.68
C PRO A 65 9.04 14.29 7.75
N ASN A 66 10.02 14.99 8.34
CA ASN A 66 10.70 14.49 9.53
C ASN A 66 9.70 14.42 10.70
N LEU A 67 9.78 13.33 11.47
CA LEU A 67 9.03 13.20 12.70
C LEU A 67 9.64 14.11 13.78
N SER A 68 8.80 14.68 14.64
CA SER A 68 9.26 15.40 15.83
C SER A 68 9.78 14.43 16.89
N ASP A 69 10.61 14.94 17.81
CA ASP A 69 11.12 14.14 18.93
C ASP A 69 9.98 13.59 19.80
N GLU A 70 8.90 14.36 19.95
CA GLU A 70 7.67 13.93 20.63
C GLU A 70 7.04 12.73 19.92
N ALA A 71 6.90 12.78 18.58
CA ALA A 71 6.30 11.70 17.80
C ALA A 71 7.10 10.38 17.84
N ILE A 72 8.40 10.44 18.15
CA ILE A 72 9.28 9.25 18.26
C ILE A 72 9.49 8.86 19.74
N SER A 73 9.06 9.69 20.69
CA SER A 73 9.28 9.47 22.11
C SER A 73 8.54 8.23 22.60
N ARG A 74 9.25 7.35 23.30
CA ARG A 74 8.65 6.19 23.97
C ARG A 74 7.57 6.59 24.97
N GLU A 75 7.78 7.71 25.67
CA GLU A 75 6.82 8.25 26.63
C GLU A 75 5.54 8.71 25.91
N SER A 76 5.66 9.33 24.73
CA SER A 76 4.48 9.70 23.95
C SER A 76 3.73 8.50 23.38
N ILE A 77 4.43 7.41 23.04
CA ILE A 77 3.84 6.22 22.42
C ILE A 77 3.26 5.26 23.48
N TYR A 78 3.86 5.20 24.67
CA TYR A 78 3.54 4.20 25.69
C TYR A 78 3.26 4.78 27.09
N GLY A 79 3.23 6.09 27.28
CA GLY A 79 3.13 6.74 28.59
C GLY A 79 1.90 6.32 29.41
N ASP A 80 0.76 6.11 28.76
CA ASP A 80 -0.48 5.63 29.41
C ASP A 80 -0.41 4.17 29.90
N ARG A 81 0.69 3.45 29.64
CA ARG A 81 0.90 2.05 30.03
C ARG A 81 1.88 1.89 31.20
N GLY A 82 2.29 2.99 31.82
CA GLY A 82 3.20 3.05 32.97
C GLY A 82 2.49 3.02 34.33
#